data_AF-A0A0C3NRC4-F1
#
_entry.id   AF-A0A0C3NRC4-F1
#
_cell.length_a   1.000
_cell.length_b   1.000
_cell.length_c   1.000
_cell.angle_alpha   90.00
_cell.angle_beta   90.00
_cell.angle_gamma   90.00
#
_symmetry.space_group_name_H-M   'P 1'
#
loop_
_entity.id
_entity.type
_entity.pdbx_description
1 polymer ?
#
loop_
_entity_poly.entity_id
_entity_poly.type
_entity_poly.pdbx_seq_one_letter_code
_entity_poly.pdbx_strand_id
1 'polypeptide(L)'
;REVKKQGSRTTVGVKGQFASFEKIQPGYYGEQGSVIIHQTLFNLFPPSSFDSSLVEPLTPTEFIQRVLVPETAAHLIAQDLGVDMDYAIMTLHESARYGVAMFPDTGGSDG
;
A
#
# COMPACT_ATOMS: atom_id res chain seq x y z
N ARG A 1 -24.08 12.74 38.97
CA ARG A 1 -23.56 11.52 38.33
C ARG A 1 -24.25 11.41 36.99
N GLU A 2 -23.58 11.70 35.88
CA GLU A 2 -23.97 11.27 34.52
C GLU A 2 -22.90 11.76 33.55
N VAL A 3 -22.09 10.85 33.02
CA VAL A 3 -21.16 11.14 31.91
C VAL A 3 -21.56 10.27 30.74
N LYS A 4 -21.79 10.98 29.63
CA LYS A 4 -22.25 10.56 28.31
C LYS A 4 -21.52 9.33 27.76
N LYS A 5 -22.34 8.39 27.29
CA LYS A 5 -21.97 7.21 26.50
C LYS A 5 -21.89 7.60 25.02
N GLN A 6 -20.72 7.99 24.53
CA GLN A 6 -20.52 8.15 23.08
C GLN A 6 -19.04 7.99 22.71
N GLY A 7 -18.66 6.81 22.21
CA GLY A 7 -17.28 6.55 21.79
C GLY A 7 -17.03 5.23 21.05
N SER A 8 -18.07 4.51 20.59
CA SER A 8 -17.89 3.15 20.04
C SER A 8 -17.92 3.05 18.51
N ARG A 9 -18.41 4.07 17.78
CA ARG A 9 -18.51 4.01 16.30
C ARG A 9 -17.30 4.58 15.56
N THR A 10 -16.48 5.41 16.19
CA THR A 10 -15.33 6.06 15.52
C THR A 10 -14.09 5.16 15.47
N THR A 11 -13.94 4.24 16.43
CA THR A 11 -12.73 3.41 16.56
C THR A 11 -12.64 2.26 15.55
N VAL A 12 -13.79 1.76 15.06
CA VAL A 12 -13.85 0.64 14.10
C VAL A 12 -13.41 1.08 12.70
N GLY A 13 -13.83 2.28 12.26
CA GLY A 13 -13.43 2.82 10.95
C GLY A 13 -11.93 3.10 10.87
N VAL A 14 -11.37 3.67 11.93
CA VAL A 14 -9.95 4.02 12.00
C VAL A 14 -9.06 2.75 11.99
N LYS A 15 -9.39 1.73 12.79
CA LYS A 15 -8.65 0.46 12.79
C LYS A 15 -8.72 -0.29 11.45
N GLY A 16 -9.88 -0.27 10.79
CA GLY A 16 -10.04 -0.88 9.46
C GLY A 16 -9.21 -0.17 8.38
N GLN A 17 -9.15 1.16 8.45
CA GLN A 17 -8.30 1.96 7.56
C GLN A 17 -6.81 1.70 7.83
N PHE A 18 -6.38 1.62 9.09
CA PHE A 18 -5.00 1.29 9.45
C PHE A 18 -4.59 -0.13 8.98
N ALA A 19 -5.45 -1.13 9.19
CA ALA A 19 -5.17 -2.49 8.73
C ALA A 19 -5.16 -2.61 7.19
N SER A 20 -5.97 -1.79 6.50
CA SER A 20 -5.89 -1.69 5.04
C SER A 20 -4.60 -0.98 4.60
N PHE A 21 -4.13 0.02 5.35
CA PHE A 21 -2.92 0.76 5.05
C PHE A 21 -1.68 -0.13 5.18
N GLU A 22 -1.56 -0.91 6.27
CA GLU A 22 -0.45 -1.85 6.46
C GLU A 22 -0.37 -2.91 5.35
N LYS A 23 -1.51 -3.30 4.78
CA LYS A 23 -1.56 -4.30 3.69
C LYS A 23 -1.18 -3.75 2.31
N ILE A 24 -1.19 -2.43 2.13
CA ILE A 24 -0.89 -1.77 0.84
C ILE A 24 0.56 -1.27 0.80
N GLN A 25 1.29 -1.33 1.92
CA GLN A 25 2.69 -0.89 1.98
C GLN A 25 3.60 -1.80 1.14
N PRO A 26 4.57 -1.24 0.39
CA PRO A 26 5.48 -2.01 -0.46
C PRO A 26 6.64 -2.63 0.36
N GLY A 27 6.37 -3.11 1.57
CA GLY A 27 7.39 -3.69 2.46
C GLY A 27 8.55 -2.75 2.76
N TYR A 28 9.78 -3.25 2.67
CA TYR A 28 10.99 -2.49 3.00
C TYR A 28 11.24 -1.30 2.07
N TYR A 29 10.54 -1.18 0.94
CA TYR A 29 10.69 -0.03 0.05
C TYR A 29 10.03 1.24 0.62
N GLY A 30 9.17 1.12 1.64
CA GLY A 30 8.55 2.25 2.33
C GLY A 30 7.66 3.11 1.43
N GLU A 31 7.29 4.29 1.92
CA GLU A 31 6.35 5.16 1.21
C GLU A 31 6.99 5.77 -0.04
N GLN A 32 8.28 6.09 -0.01
CA GLN A 32 9.01 6.58 -1.19
C GLN A 32 8.99 5.55 -2.32
N GLY A 33 9.24 4.28 -2.00
CA GLY A 33 9.15 3.19 -2.97
C GLY A 33 7.74 3.03 -3.51
N SER A 34 6.71 3.20 -2.67
CA SER A 34 5.31 3.15 -3.08
C SER A 34 5.01 4.20 -4.15
N VAL A 35 5.47 5.45 -3.95
CA VAL A 35 5.29 6.56 -4.90
C VAL A 35 5.98 6.26 -6.23
N ILE A 36 7.22 5.77 -6.19
CA ILE A 36 7.99 5.45 -7.40
C ILE A 36 7.34 4.31 -8.18
N ILE A 37 6.96 3.22 -7.50
CA ILE A 37 6.27 2.07 -8.11
C ILE A 37 4.94 2.53 -8.70
N HIS A 38 4.13 3.27 -7.93
CA HIS A 38 2.85 3.80 -8.40
C HIS A 38 3.03 4.66 -9.66
N GLN A 39 3.93 5.64 -9.65
CA GLN A 39 4.16 6.52 -10.80
C GLN A 39 4.65 5.74 -12.02
N THR A 40 5.52 4.74 -11.82
CA THR A 40 6.01 3.88 -12.88
C THR A 40 4.87 3.08 -13.50
N LEU A 41 4.04 2.45 -12.69
CA LEU A 41 2.86 1.69 -13.14
C LEU A 41 1.85 2.59 -13.84
N PHE A 42 1.61 3.80 -13.32
CA PHE A 42 0.69 4.76 -13.93
C PHE A 42 1.16 5.24 -15.31
N ASN A 43 2.48 5.33 -15.51
CA ASN A 43 3.06 5.69 -16.81
C ASN A 43 3.00 4.52 -17.81
N LEU A 44 3.28 3.30 -17.35
CA LEU A 44 3.26 2.09 -18.19
C LEU A 44 1.83 1.64 -18.51
N PHE A 45 0.92 1.80 -17.57
CA PHE A 45 -0.49 1.42 -17.63
C PHE A 45 -1.35 2.61 -17.17
N PRO A 46 -1.57 3.61 -18.03
CA PRO A 46 -2.45 4.73 -17.68
C PRO A 46 -3.85 4.23 -17.33
N PRO A 47 -4.57 4.81 -16.34
CA PRO A 47 -5.92 4.35 -15.97
C PRO A 47 -6.90 4.26 -17.13
N SER A 48 -6.77 5.13 -18.14
CA SER A 48 -7.59 5.13 -19.35
C SER A 48 -7.33 3.94 -20.29
N SER A 49 -6.26 3.17 -20.07
CA SER A 49 -5.94 1.97 -20.84
C SER A 49 -6.62 0.70 -20.31
N PHE A 50 -7.20 0.76 -19.10
CA PHE A 50 -7.90 -0.38 -18.52
C PHE A 50 -9.33 -0.48 -19.02
N ASP A 51 -9.79 -1.71 -19.22
CA ASP A 51 -11.21 -2.01 -19.29
C ASP A 51 -11.78 -2.00 -17.86
N SER A 52 -12.57 -0.98 -17.54
CA SER A 52 -13.17 -0.83 -16.21
C SER A 52 -13.96 -2.06 -15.78
N SER A 53 -14.58 -2.80 -16.71
CA SER A 53 -15.38 -3.99 -16.38
C SER A 53 -14.56 -5.16 -15.83
N LEU A 54 -13.24 -5.18 -16.08
CA LEU A 54 -12.33 -6.23 -15.61
C LEU A 54 -11.78 -5.96 -14.20
N VAL A 55 -11.88 -4.72 -13.73
CA VAL A 55 -11.32 -4.29 -12.43
C VAL A 55 -12.39 -3.95 -11.40
N GLU A 56 -13.67 -4.06 -11.76
CA GLU A 56 -14.78 -3.89 -10.83
C GLU A 56 -14.64 -4.84 -9.60
N PRO A 57 -14.99 -4.37 -8.39
CA PRO A 57 -15.63 -3.09 -8.08
C PRO A 57 -14.65 -1.91 -7.92
N LEU A 58 -13.37 -2.09 -8.21
CA LEU A 58 -12.38 -1.02 -8.11
C LEU A 58 -12.38 -0.16 -9.38
N THR A 59 -12.09 1.13 -9.22
CA THR A 59 -11.68 1.95 -10.37
C THR A 59 -10.28 1.54 -10.85
N PRO A 60 -9.91 1.79 -12.13
CA PRO A 60 -8.55 1.51 -12.61
C PRO A 60 -7.45 2.13 -11.75
N THR A 61 -7.65 3.36 -11.26
CA THR A 61 -6.71 4.02 -10.34
C THR A 61 -6.59 3.26 -9.02
N GLU A 62 -7.70 2.85 -8.41
CA GLU A 62 -7.68 2.05 -7.20
C GLU A 62 -7.06 0.68 -7.42
N PHE A 63 -7.27 0.07 -8.59
CA PHE A 63 -6.65 -1.19 -8.97
C PHE A 63 -5.12 -1.06 -9.05
N ILE A 64 -4.60 -0.01 -9.68
CA ILE A 64 -3.16 0.27 -9.68
C ILE A 64 -2.64 0.40 -8.25
N GLN A 65 -3.27 1.24 -7.44
CA GLN A 65 -2.79 1.54 -6.08
C GLN A 65 -2.90 0.35 -5.12
N ARG A 66 -4.00 -0.41 -5.17
CA ARG A 66 -4.32 -1.45 -4.17
C ARG A 66 -3.89 -2.85 -4.58
N VAL A 67 -3.67 -3.08 -5.86
CA VAL A 67 -3.31 -4.40 -6.41
C VAL A 67 -1.94 -4.32 -7.06
N LEU A 68 -1.78 -3.49 -8.10
CA LEU A 68 -0.54 -3.54 -8.88
C LEU A 68 0.69 -3.05 -8.10
N VAL A 69 0.54 -2.03 -7.23
CA VAL A 69 1.65 -1.55 -6.38
C VAL A 69 2.16 -2.64 -5.43
N PRO A 70 1.33 -3.28 -4.56
CA PRO A 70 1.82 -4.33 -3.67
C PRO A 70 2.29 -5.59 -4.41
N GLU A 71 1.64 -5.99 -5.52
CA GLU A 71 2.11 -7.11 -6.35
C GLU A 71 3.48 -6.83 -6.97
N THR A 72 3.68 -5.62 -7.52
CA THR A 72 4.97 -5.22 -8.07
C THR A 72 6.04 -5.20 -6.99
N ALA A 73 5.73 -4.69 -5.80
CA ALA A 73 6.66 -4.70 -4.68
C ALA A 73 7.04 -6.13 -4.27
N ALA A 74 6.09 -7.07 -4.20
CA ALA A 74 6.38 -8.47 -3.90
C ALA A 74 7.29 -9.11 -4.96
N HIS A 75 7.03 -8.84 -6.25
CA HIS A 75 7.89 -9.31 -7.34
C HIS A 75 9.30 -8.72 -7.30
N LEU A 76 9.44 -7.43 -6.96
CA LEU A 76 10.76 -6.81 -6.77
C LEU A 76 11.50 -7.45 -5.58
N ILE A 77 10.81 -7.72 -4.47
CA ILE A 77 11.40 -8.41 -3.31
C ILE A 77 11.87 -9.82 -3.69
N ALA A 78 11.02 -10.58 -4.40
CA ALA A 78 11.36 -11.93 -4.86
C ALA A 78 12.64 -11.92 -5.72
N GLN A 79 12.74 -10.94 -6.62
CA GLN A 79 13.91 -10.73 -7.49
C GLN A 79 15.15 -10.32 -6.69
N ASP A 80 15.02 -9.36 -5.78
CA ASP A 80 16.14 -8.82 -4.99
C ASP A 80 16.75 -9.87 -4.06
N LEU A 81 15.91 -10.73 -3.47
CA LEU A 81 16.34 -11.76 -2.52
C LEU A 81 16.61 -13.12 -3.18
N GLY A 82 16.19 -13.31 -4.43
CA GLY A 82 16.29 -14.60 -5.12
C GLY A 82 15.44 -15.70 -4.47
N VAL A 83 14.24 -15.35 -4.01
CA VAL A 83 13.31 -16.22 -3.27
C VAL A 83 12.03 -16.46 -4.05
N ASP A 84 11.23 -17.44 -3.60
CA ASP A 84 9.89 -17.65 -4.15
C ASP A 84 8.90 -16.56 -3.70
N MET A 85 7.73 -16.56 -4.34
CA MET A 85 6.73 -15.53 -4.11
C MET A 85 6.12 -15.61 -2.70
N ASP A 86 6.00 -16.81 -2.12
CA ASP A 86 5.42 -16.98 -0.79
C ASP A 86 6.32 -16.30 0.27
N TYR A 87 7.63 -16.51 0.15
CA TYR A 87 8.62 -15.86 1.00
C TYR A 87 8.69 -14.34 0.75
N ALA A 88 8.55 -13.91 -0.50
CA ALA A 88 8.54 -12.50 -0.86
C ALA A 88 7.33 -11.76 -0.26
N ILE A 89 6.13 -12.35 -0.31
CA ILE A 89 4.91 -11.80 0.31
C ILE A 89 5.05 -11.74 1.83
N MET A 90 5.60 -12.79 2.45
CA MET A 90 5.90 -12.77 3.88
C MET A 90 6.85 -11.61 4.23
N THR A 91 7.92 -11.47 3.46
CA THR A 91 8.90 -10.38 3.63
C THR A 91 8.26 -9.01 3.43
N LEU A 92 7.40 -8.84 2.41
CA LEU A 92 6.64 -7.62 2.15
C LEU A 92 5.87 -7.19 3.42
N HIS A 93 5.16 -8.11 4.06
CA HIS A 93 4.39 -7.80 5.27
C HIS A 93 5.27 -7.54 6.49
N GLU A 94 6.26 -8.40 6.75
CA GLU A 94 7.10 -8.29 7.95
C GLU A 94 8.01 -7.05 7.92
N SER A 95 8.39 -6.60 6.73
CA SER A 95 9.30 -5.46 6.56
C SER A 95 8.60 -4.10 6.40
N ALA A 96 7.26 -4.05 6.37
CA ALA A 96 6.52 -2.80 6.15
C ALA A 96 6.86 -1.71 7.18
N ARG A 97 6.95 -2.06 8.47
CA ARG A 97 7.32 -1.11 9.53
C ARG A 97 8.75 -0.59 9.38
N TYR A 98 9.65 -1.43 8.89
CA TYR A 98 11.02 -1.03 8.58
C TYR A 98 11.04 -0.04 7.40
N GLY A 99 10.32 -0.35 6.32
CA GLY A 99 10.22 0.52 5.15
C GLY A 99 9.70 1.92 5.49
N VAL A 100 8.61 2.02 6.26
CA VAL A 100 8.06 3.32 6.71
C VAL A 100 9.08 4.11 7.54
N ALA A 101 9.86 3.43 8.39
CA ALA A 101 10.85 4.11 9.23
C ALA A 101 12.08 4.58 8.44
N MET A 102 12.52 3.81 7.44
CA MET A 102 13.74 4.09 6.68
C MET A 102 13.51 4.98 5.46
N PHE A 103 12.35 4.86 4.82
CA PHE A 103 11.99 5.55 3.59
C PHE A 103 10.59 6.18 3.68
N PRO A 104 10.36 7.12 4.63
CA PRO A 104 9.09 7.83 4.73
C PRO A 104 8.89 8.80 3.56
N ASP A 105 7.64 9.08 3.21
CA ASP A 105 7.30 10.14 2.26
C ASP A 105 7.46 11.49 2.95
N THR A 106 8.66 12.09 2.81
CA THR A 106 9.01 13.36 3.45
C THR A 106 8.41 14.55 2.70
N GLY A 107 7.10 14.54 2.47
CA GLY A 107 6.36 15.63 1.84
C GLY A 107 6.62 16.98 2.53
N GLY A 108 7.65 17.69 2.06
CA GLY A 108 8.06 19.06 2.39
C GLY A 108 7.61 19.61 3.75
N SER A 109 8.08 19.04 4.85
CA SER A 109 7.88 19.62 6.19
C SER A 109 9.22 19.82 6.90
N ASP A 110 10.11 20.57 6.24
CA ASP A 110 11.06 21.44 6.93
C ASP A 110 10.44 22.86 6.95
N GLY A 111 9.81 23.20 8.06
CA GLY A 111 9.29 24.53 8.38
C GLY A 111 9.44 24.78 9.87
#